data_AF-A0A4R4K3W3-F1
#
_entry.id   AF-A0A4R4K3W3-F1
#
_cell.length_a   1.000
_cell.length_b   1.000
_cell.length_c   1.000
_cell.angle_alpha   90.00
_cell.angle_beta   90.00
_cell.angle_gamma   90.00
#
_symmetry.space_group_name_H-M   'P 1'
#
loop_
_entity.id
_entity.type
_entity.pdbx_description
1 polymer ?
#
loop_
_entity_poly.entity_id
_entity_poly.type
_entity_poly.pdbx_seq_one_letter_code
_entity_poly.pdbx_strand_id
1 'polypeptide(L)' 'MSALFILIGFSLLAAVGFLAAFVWSVRDGQFDDDYTPSVRILFDDTPEPSPPPAKKS' A
#
# COMPACT_ATOMS: atom_id res chain seq x y z
N MET A 1 31.40 -2.84 -30.81
CA MET A 1 30.17 -3.55 -31.23
C MET A 1 29.68 -4.60 -30.23
N SER A 2 30.55 -5.33 -29.50
CA SER A 2 30.11 -6.30 -28.47
C SER A 2 29.39 -5.67 -27.26
N ALA A 3 29.90 -4.54 -26.74
CA ALA A 3 29.34 -3.87 -25.57
C ALA A 3 27.89 -3.39 -25.75
N LEU A 4 27.46 -3.09 -26.97
CA LEU A 4 26.08 -2.68 -27.26
C LEU A 4 25.08 -3.81 -26.98
N PHE A 5 25.42 -5.05 -27.33
CA PHE A 5 24.55 -6.19 -27.07
C PHE A 5 24.39 -6.45 -25.57
N ILE A 6 25.47 -6.29 -24.79
CA ILE A 6 25.44 -6.40 -23.32
C ILE A 6 24.54 -5.31 -22.72
N LEU A 7 24.70 -4.07 -23.18
CA LEU A 7 23.93 -2.94 -22.68
C LEU A 7 22.43 -3.07 -23.00
N ILE A 8 22.11 -3.54 -24.21
CA ILE A 8 20.72 -3.83 -24.63
C ILE A 8 20.13 -4.92 -23.72
N GLY A 9 20.84 -6.03 -23.51
CA GLY A 9 20.38 -7.10 -22.62
C GLY A 9 20.13 -6.62 -21.19
N PHE A 10 21.04 -5.82 -20.64
CA PHE A 10 20.90 -5.26 -19.30
C PHE A 10 19.72 -4.28 -19.21
N SER A 11 19.53 -3.43 -20.21
CA SER A 11 18.40 -2.49 -20.26
C SER A 11 17.05 -3.21 -20.33
N LEU A 12 16.98 -4.30 -21.11
CA LEU A 12 15.77 -5.10 -21.25
C LEU A 12 15.44 -5.85 -19.96
N LEU A 13 16.46 -6.40 -19.31
CA LEU A 13 16.32 -7.06 -18.01
C LEU A 13 15.83 -6.07 -16.95
N ALA A 14 16.41 -4.87 -16.90
CA ALA A 14 15.96 -3.80 -16.00
C ALA A 14 14.51 -3.41 -16.28
N ALA A 15 14.14 -3.20 -17.55
CA ALA A 15 12.77 -2.83 -17.94
C ALA A 15 11.74 -3.89 -17.50
N VAL A 16 12.02 -5.17 -17.75
CA VAL A 16 11.17 -6.29 -17.32
C VAL A 16 11.13 -6.39 -15.79
N GLY A 17 12.27 -6.19 -15.11
CA GLY A 17 12.35 -6.20 -13.65
C GLY A 17 11.49 -5.12 -13.01
N PHE A 18 11.58 -3.88 -13.52
CA PHE A 18 10.73 -2.77 -13.06
C PHE A 18 9.25 -3.02 -13.34
N LEU A 19 8.91 -3.54 -14.53
CA LEU A 19 7.53 -3.86 -14.86
C LEU A 19 6.97 -4.95 -13.94
N ALA A 20 7.73 -6.01 -13.66
CA ALA A 20 7.31 -7.08 -12.76
C ALA A 20 7.13 -6.58 -11.32
N ALA A 21 8.07 -5.77 -10.83
CA ALA A 21 7.97 -5.14 -9.51
C ALA A 21 6.76 -4.20 -9.40
N PHE A 22 6.50 -3.41 -10.45
CA PHE A 22 5.33 -2.54 -10.53
C PHE A 22 4.02 -3.35 -10.46
N VAL A 23 3.89 -4.40 -11.28
CA VAL A 23 2.71 -5.26 -11.26
C VAL A 23 2.53 -5.95 -9.92
N TRP A 24 3.61 -6.41 -9.29
CA TRP A 24 3.55 -6.99 -7.94
C TRP A 24 3.08 -5.96 -6.91
N SER A 25 3.63 -4.75 -6.93
CA SER A 25 3.23 -3.66 -6.01
C SER A 25 1.77 -3.26 -6.15
N VAL A 26 1.23 -3.20 -7.38
CA VAL A 26 -0.20 -2.91 -7.60
C VAL A 26 -1.08 -4.07 -7.10
N ARG A 27 -0.63 -5.32 -7.25
CA ARG A 27 -1.38 -6.49 -6.79
C ARG A 27 -1.33 -6.71 -5.28
N ASP A 28 -0.33 -6.17 -4.59
CA ASP A 28 -0.15 -6.27 -3.14
C ASP A 28 -1.14 -5.40 -2.35
N GLY A 29 -2.06 -4.71 -3.03
CA GLY A 29 -3.13 -3.96 -2.35
C GLY A 29 -2.64 -2.70 -1.66
N GLN A 30 -1.46 -2.17 -2.02
CA GLN A 30 -0.97 -0.86 -1.54
C GLN A 30 -1.96 0.28 -1.80
N PHE A 31 -2.89 0.10 -2.74
CA PHE A 31 -3.93 1.06 -3.10
C PHE A 31 -5.30 0.74 -2.48
N ASP A 32 -5.42 -0.31 -1.68
CA ASP A 32 -6.69 -0.72 -1.06
C ASP A 32 -7.07 0.15 0.14
N ASP A 33 -6.18 1.07 0.57
CA ASP A 33 -6.51 2.11 1.54
C ASP A 33 -7.29 3.26 0.87
N ASP A 34 -8.54 2.95 0.50
CA ASP A 34 -9.50 3.93 -0.04
C ASP A 34 -9.92 4.98 1.01
N TYR A 35 -9.59 4.75 2.30
CA TYR A 35 -10.00 5.59 3.42
C TYR A 35 -8.79 6.23 4.10
N THR A 36 -8.34 7.33 3.48
CA THR A 36 -7.14 8.09 3.84
C THR A 36 -6.87 8.11 5.36
N PRO A 37 -5.64 7.77 5.81
CA PRO A 37 -5.30 7.68 7.23
C PRO A 37 -5.55 8.99 8.02
N SER A 38 -5.56 10.14 7.34
CA SER A 38 -5.90 11.43 7.93
C SER A 38 -7.36 11.57 8.38
N VAL A 39 -8.29 10.80 7.79
CA VAL A 39 -9.71 10.81 8.17
C VAL A 39 -9.93 9.87 9.35
N ARG A 40 -9.31 8.68 9.32
CA ARG A 40 -9.38 7.70 10.42
C ARG A 40 -8.92 8.30 11.75
N ILE A 41 -7.77 8.99 11.76
CA ILE A 41 -7.21 9.57 12.99
C ILE A 41 -8.10 10.67 13.60
N LEU A 42 -8.95 11.32 12.80
CA LEU A 42 -9.85 12.37 13.29
C LEU A 42 -11.06 11.80 14.04
N PHE A 43 -11.46 10.56 13.73
CA PHE A 43 -12.68 9.95 14.28
C PHE A 43 -12.42 8.80 15.25
N ASP A 44 -11.27 8.13 15.17
CA ASP A 44 -10.89 7.02 16.07
C ASP A 44 -10.64 7.48 17.52
N ASP A 45 -10.31 8.76 17.74
CA ASP A 45 -10.08 9.33 19.08
C ASP A 45 -11.38 9.75 19.80
N THR A 46 -12.55 9.48 19.21
CA THR A 46 -13.84 9.77 19.86
C THR A 46 -14.21 8.61 20.77
N PRO A 47 -14.10 8.73 22.11
CA PRO A 47 -14.57 7.67 23.00
C PRO A 47 -16.08 7.50 22.82
N GLU A 48 -16.48 6.32 22.34
CA GLU A 48 -17.87 5.87 22.38
C GLU A 48 -18.40 6.02 23.82
N PRO A 49 -19.55 6.70 24.02
CA PRO A 49 -20.10 6.87 25.35
C PRO A 49 -20.42 5.50 25.94
N SER A 50 -19.64 5.08 26.95
CA SER A 50 -19.85 3.81 27.65
C SER A 50 -21.29 3.77 28.18
N PRO A 51 -22.05 2.68 27.93
CA PRO A 51 -23.43 2.59 28.41
C PRO A 51 -23.47 2.74 29.93
N PRO A 52 -24.43 3.50 30.48
CA PRO A 52 -24.48 3.78 31.92
C PRO A 52 -24.53 2.48 32.72
N PRO A 53 -23.80 2.40 33.85
CA PRO A 53 -23.73 1.18 34.63
C PRO A 53 -25.14 0.80 35.07
N ALA A 54 -25.57 -0.41 34.69
CA ALA A 54 -26.86 -0.95 35.09
C ALA A 54 -26.96 -0.91 36.61
N LYS A 55 -27.93 -0.13 37.12
CA LYS A 55 -28.25 -0.09 38.55
C LYS A 55 -28.59 -1.52 38.99
N LYS A 56 -27.68 -2.16 39.72
CA LYS A 56 -27.99 -3.36 40.48
C LYS A 56 -28.92 -2.94 41.62
N SER A 57 -30.17 -3.39 41.52
CA SER A 57 -31.18 -3.37 42.58
C SER A 57 -30.77 -4.27 43.74
#